data_AF-A0AAN7VLJ3-F1
#
_entry.id   AF-A0AAN7VLJ3-F1
#
_cell.length_a   1.000
_cell.length_b   1.000
_cell.length_c   1.000
_cell.angle_alpha   90.00
_cell.angle_beta   90.00
_cell.angle_gamma   90.00
#
_symmetry.space_group_name_H-M   'P 1'
#
loop_
_entity.id
_entity.type
_entity.pdbx_description
1 polymer ?
#
loop_
_entity_poly.entity_id
_entity_poly.type
_entity_poly.pdbx_seq_one_letter_code
_entity_poly.pdbx_strand_id
1 'polypeptide(L)'
;MRVPPFWPNDPELWFAQIENQFQLSGITTDGTKYSYVAGSLEARFASEVRDILTAPPTENKYETIKTELIRRLSITQEQKTKQLLELEELGDRKPSQFLRHLQQLAGAAVPETLLRSIWSNRLPTNVRAILATQADTNLTKVADLADAIMSTTNPPLGPAVNTLDDIIKNLVDQVAQLKSELRGRPTNREKGKTRTRSSSRNKTYDTCWYHYKFGDNARKCRPPCNKANNQGNE
;
A
#
# COMPACT_ATOMS: atom_id res chain seq x y z
N MET A 1 -7.93 -37.48 12.51
CA MET A 1 -8.19 -36.54 11.40
C MET A 1 -8.24 -35.13 11.96
N ARG A 2 -7.62 -34.14 11.32
CA ARG A 2 -7.72 -32.72 11.73
C ARG A 2 -8.73 -32.02 10.81
N VAL A 3 -9.81 -31.54 11.39
CA VAL A 3 -10.83 -30.79 10.64
C VAL A 3 -10.37 -29.33 10.51
N PRO A 4 -10.39 -28.74 9.30
CA PRO A 4 -10.10 -27.32 9.15
C PRO A 4 -11.19 -26.46 9.81
N PRO A 5 -10.88 -25.22 10.24
CA PRO A 5 -11.89 -24.28 10.72
C PRO A 5 -13.04 -24.14 9.71
N PHE A 6 -14.27 -24.00 10.21
CA PHE A 6 -15.45 -23.86 9.38
C PHE A 6 -15.41 -22.57 8.53
N TRP A 7 -15.84 -22.64 7.26
CA TRP A 7 -15.86 -21.51 6.34
C TRP A 7 -17.30 -21.00 6.13
N PRO A 8 -17.76 -19.98 6.88
CA PRO A 8 -19.13 -19.50 6.79
C PRO A 8 -19.45 -18.82 5.45
N ASN A 9 -18.44 -18.26 4.77
CA ASN A 9 -18.61 -17.61 3.48
C ASN A 9 -18.78 -18.62 2.33
N ASP A 10 -18.33 -19.86 2.53
CA ASP A 10 -18.45 -20.94 1.56
C ASP A 10 -18.54 -22.30 2.26
N PRO A 11 -19.70 -22.62 2.86
CA PRO A 11 -19.89 -23.87 3.57
C PRO A 11 -19.83 -25.08 2.63
N GLU A 12 -20.25 -24.94 1.36
CA GLU A 12 -20.25 -26.01 0.37
C GLU A 12 -18.82 -26.51 0.09
N LEU A 13 -17.90 -25.59 -0.17
CA LEU A 13 -16.50 -25.93 -0.41
C LEU A 13 -15.84 -26.56 0.83
N TRP A 14 -16.16 -26.04 2.02
CA TRP A 14 -15.67 -26.63 3.26
C TRP A 14 -16.14 -28.08 3.42
N PHE A 15 -17.42 -28.37 3.17
CA PHE A 15 -17.94 -29.74 3.22
C PHE A 15 -17.27 -30.66 2.20
N ALA A 16 -17.07 -30.21 0.96
CA ALA A 16 -16.35 -30.97 -0.04
C ALA A 16 -14.92 -31.31 0.41
N GLN A 17 -14.24 -30.39 1.10
CA GLN A 17 -12.90 -30.63 1.63
C GLN A 17 -12.89 -31.64 2.79
N ILE A 18 -13.81 -31.53 3.76
CA ILE A 18 -13.84 -32.49 4.88
C ILE A 18 -14.26 -33.89 4.42
N GLU A 19 -15.11 -34.00 3.40
CA GLU A 19 -15.57 -35.29 2.85
C GLU A 19 -14.42 -36.07 2.22
N ASN A 20 -13.56 -35.38 1.47
CA ASN A 20 -12.31 -35.98 0.98
C ASN A 20 -11.43 -36.47 2.13
N GLN A 21 -11.33 -35.70 3.22
CA GLN A 21 -10.56 -36.10 4.40
C GLN A 21 -11.18 -37.28 5.14
N PHE A 22 -12.51 -37.37 5.21
CA PHE A 22 -13.21 -38.54 5.74
C PHE A 22 -12.88 -39.77 4.92
N GLN A 23 -12.92 -39.66 3.59
CA GLN A 23 -12.60 -40.76 2.69
C GLN A 23 -11.15 -41.24 2.87
N LEU A 24 -10.18 -40.32 2.89
CA LEU A 24 -8.77 -40.63 3.11
C LEU A 24 -8.51 -41.27 4.49
N SER A 25 -9.30 -40.91 5.50
CA SER A 25 -9.19 -41.44 6.86
C SER A 25 -10.04 -42.70 7.09
N GLY A 26 -10.73 -43.22 6.07
CA GLY A 26 -11.63 -44.38 6.20
C GLY A 26 -12.87 -44.13 7.06
N ILE A 27 -13.27 -42.88 7.27
CA ILE A 27 -14.43 -42.50 8.10
C ILE A 27 -15.70 -42.59 7.25
N THR A 28 -16.45 -43.67 7.43
CA THR A 28 -17.70 -43.92 6.70
C THR A 28 -18.94 -43.76 7.56
N THR A 29 -18.82 -43.94 8.88
CA THR A 29 -19.94 -43.89 9.84
C THR A 29 -20.55 -42.49 9.98
N ASP A 30 -21.85 -42.36 9.71
CA ASP A 30 -22.64 -41.11 9.79
C ASP A 30 -22.44 -40.36 11.11
N GLY A 31 -22.64 -41.04 12.24
CA GLY A 31 -22.48 -40.42 13.56
C GLY A 31 -21.06 -39.91 13.85
N THR A 32 -20.04 -40.55 13.27
CA THR A 32 -18.64 -40.08 13.40
C THR A 32 -18.43 -38.82 12.57
N LYS A 33 -18.92 -38.78 11.32
CA LYS A 33 -18.86 -37.57 10.47
C LYS A 33 -19.59 -36.40 11.12
N TYR A 34 -20.79 -36.64 11.64
CA TYR A 34 -21.56 -35.66 12.39
C TYR A 34 -20.77 -35.09 13.58
N SER A 35 -20.12 -35.95 14.38
CA SER A 35 -19.36 -35.53 15.56
C SER A 35 -18.17 -34.64 15.18
N TYR A 36 -17.49 -34.94 14.07
CA TYR A 36 -16.42 -34.09 13.54
C TYR A 36 -16.92 -32.71 13.09
N VAL A 37 -18.06 -32.65 12.39
CA VAL A 37 -18.68 -31.38 11.99
C VAL A 37 -19.09 -30.59 13.23
N ALA A 38 -19.87 -31.18 14.13
CA ALA A 38 -20.36 -30.52 15.34
C ALA A 38 -19.22 -29.97 16.21
N GLY A 39 -18.12 -30.71 16.35
CA GLY A 39 -16.93 -30.28 17.09
C GLY A 39 -16.09 -29.18 16.40
N SER A 40 -16.32 -28.91 15.11
CA SER A 40 -15.59 -27.90 14.35
C SER A 40 -16.30 -26.54 14.26
N LEU A 41 -17.56 -26.46 14.71
CA LEU A 41 -18.34 -25.24 14.66
C LEU A 41 -18.01 -24.31 15.83
N GLU A 42 -17.73 -23.04 15.53
CA GLU A 42 -17.68 -22.00 16.54
C GLU A 42 -19.09 -21.73 17.10
N ALA A 43 -19.17 -21.19 18.33
CA ALA A 43 -20.44 -20.96 19.04
C ALA A 43 -21.49 -20.20 18.21
N ARG A 44 -21.06 -19.20 17.43
CA ARG A 44 -21.93 -18.40 16.54
C ARG A 44 -22.53 -19.18 15.38
N PHE A 45 -21.88 -20.24 14.90
CA PHE A 45 -22.39 -21.08 13.81
C PHE A 45 -23.14 -22.29 14.36
N ALA A 46 -22.72 -22.80 15.52
CA ALA A 46 -23.46 -23.81 16.26
C ALA A 46 -24.85 -23.32 16.69
N SER A 47 -25.01 -22.03 17.01
CA SER A 47 -26.32 -21.45 17.33
C SER A 47 -27.30 -21.52 16.17
N GLU A 48 -26.83 -21.40 14.93
CA GLU A 48 -27.67 -21.46 13.72
C GLU A 48 -28.27 -22.86 13.49
N VAL A 49 -27.67 -23.92 14.04
CA VAL A 49 -28.15 -25.31 13.93
C VAL A 49 -28.38 -25.95 15.30
N ARG A 50 -28.73 -25.14 16.30
CA ARG A 50 -28.92 -25.58 17.70
C ARG A 50 -29.92 -26.72 17.82
N ASP A 51 -31.02 -26.67 17.09
CA ASP A 51 -32.05 -27.71 17.04
C ASP A 51 -31.46 -29.07 16.63
N ILE A 52 -30.56 -29.09 15.65
CA ILE A 52 -29.90 -30.31 15.17
C ILE A 52 -28.85 -30.81 16.17
N LEU A 53 -28.17 -29.89 16.84
CA LEU A 53 -27.15 -30.24 17.85
C LEU A 53 -27.76 -30.77 19.16
N THR A 54 -28.90 -30.21 19.58
CA THR A 54 -29.55 -30.55 20.85
C THR A 54 -30.56 -31.70 20.72
N ALA A 55 -31.17 -31.86 19.55
CA ALA A 55 -32.06 -32.97 19.23
C ALA A 55 -31.65 -33.59 17.89
N PRO A 56 -30.50 -34.31 17.84
CA PRO A 56 -30.00 -34.86 16.59
C PRO A 56 -30.98 -35.91 16.01
N PRO A 57 -31.19 -35.90 14.67
CA PRO A 57 -31.99 -36.91 13.99
C PRO A 57 -31.53 -38.34 14.30
N THR A 58 -32.42 -39.32 14.23
CA THR A 58 -32.06 -40.73 14.46
C THR A 58 -31.19 -41.31 13.35
N GLU A 59 -31.42 -40.86 12.11
CA GLU A 59 -30.72 -41.28 10.90
C GLU A 59 -30.25 -40.06 10.09
N ASN A 60 -29.26 -40.23 9.22
CA ASN A 60 -28.73 -39.18 8.34
C ASN A 60 -28.32 -37.90 9.08
N LYS A 61 -27.65 -38.04 10.24
CA LYS A 61 -27.24 -36.89 11.07
C LYS A 61 -26.30 -35.98 10.31
N TYR A 62 -25.35 -36.57 9.60
CA TYR A 62 -24.37 -35.83 8.81
C TYR A 62 -25.03 -35.06 7.66
N GLU A 63 -25.89 -35.73 6.89
CA GLU A 63 -26.54 -35.09 5.74
C GLU A 63 -27.49 -33.98 6.19
N THR A 64 -28.17 -34.18 7.32
CA THR A 64 -29.07 -33.18 7.90
C THR A 64 -28.31 -31.94 8.35
N ILE A 65 -27.24 -32.09 9.14
CA ILE A 65 -26.45 -30.93 9.60
C ILE A 65 -25.76 -30.23 8.42
N LYS A 66 -25.28 -30.97 7.42
CA LYS A 66 -24.70 -30.42 6.19
C LYS A 66 -25.69 -29.56 5.44
N THR A 67 -26.86 -30.11 5.13
CA THR A 67 -27.91 -29.42 4.37
C THR A 67 -28.37 -28.16 5.10
N GLU A 68 -28.62 -28.25 6.41
CA GLU A 68 -29.11 -27.12 7.18
C GLU A 68 -28.04 -26.05 7.45
N LEU A 69 -26.77 -26.43 7.66
CA LEU A 69 -25.69 -25.45 7.75
C LEU A 69 -25.54 -24.68 6.43
N ILE A 70 -25.49 -25.38 5.30
CA ILE A 70 -25.44 -24.74 3.98
C ILE A 70 -26.67 -23.84 3.82
N ARG A 71 -27.88 -24.33 4.11
CA ARG A 71 -29.11 -23.56 3.93
C ARG A 71 -29.19 -22.30 4.81
N ARG A 72 -28.79 -22.39 6.08
CA ARG A 72 -28.92 -21.29 7.06
C ARG A 72 -27.78 -20.29 7.00
N LEU A 73 -26.57 -20.74 6.65
CA LEU A 73 -25.37 -19.89 6.59
C LEU A 73 -25.03 -19.42 5.18
N SER A 74 -25.58 -20.05 4.14
CA SER A 74 -25.42 -19.52 2.79
C SER A 74 -26.02 -18.13 2.71
N ILE A 75 -25.20 -17.19 2.25
CA ILE A 75 -25.63 -15.89 1.78
C ILE A 75 -26.76 -16.13 0.77
N THR A 76 -27.86 -15.37 0.90
CA THR A 76 -29.01 -15.52 0.01
C THR A 76 -28.60 -15.34 -1.44
N GLN A 77 -29.29 -16.02 -2.37
CA GLN A 77 -28.97 -15.88 -3.79
C GLN A 77 -29.03 -14.42 -4.26
N GLU A 78 -29.94 -13.62 -3.70
CA GLU A 78 -30.08 -12.19 -3.97
C GLU A 78 -28.85 -11.37 -3.51
N GLN A 79 -28.29 -11.70 -2.35
CA GLN A 79 -27.06 -11.04 -1.88
C GLN A 79 -25.85 -11.44 -2.73
N LYS A 80 -25.76 -12.71 -3.16
CA LYS A 80 -24.71 -13.17 -4.08
C LYS A 80 -24.80 -12.46 -5.44
N THR A 81 -26.00 -12.34 -6.01
CA THR A 81 -26.19 -11.61 -7.27
C THR A 81 -25.89 -10.12 -7.12
N LYS A 82 -26.30 -9.50 -6.00
CA LYS A 82 -25.97 -8.10 -5.69
C LYS A 82 -24.46 -7.89 -5.58
N GLN A 83 -23.76 -8.75 -4.83
CA GLN A 83 -22.30 -8.69 -4.71
C GLN A 83 -21.62 -8.81 -6.08
N LEU A 84 -22.07 -9.75 -6.91
CA LEU A 84 -21.55 -9.97 -8.25
C LEU A 84 -21.73 -8.75 -9.17
N LEU A 85 -22.83 -8.01 -9.04
CA LEU A 85 -23.12 -6.82 -9.85
C LEU A 85 -22.41 -5.56 -9.35
N GLU A 86 -22.36 -5.36 -8.04
CA GLU A 86 -21.97 -4.08 -7.42
C GLU A 86 -20.56 -4.06 -6.83
N LEU A 87 -20.06 -5.18 -6.31
CA LEU A 87 -18.88 -5.19 -5.42
C LEU A 87 -17.64 -5.86 -6.01
N GLU A 88 -17.80 -6.74 -7.00
CA GLU A 88 -16.68 -7.51 -7.52
C GLU A 88 -15.85 -6.74 -8.55
N GLU A 89 -14.55 -6.65 -8.28
CA GLU A 89 -13.54 -6.03 -9.12
C GLU A 89 -12.41 -7.03 -9.42
N LEU A 90 -11.70 -6.81 -10.53
CA LEU A 90 -10.59 -7.67 -10.96
C LEU A 90 -9.43 -7.66 -9.95
N GLY A 91 -9.06 -6.48 -9.42
CA GLY A 91 -7.91 -6.29 -8.54
C GLY A 91 -6.61 -6.81 -9.15
N ASP A 92 -5.78 -7.48 -8.34
CA ASP A 92 -4.52 -8.11 -8.76
C ASP A 92 -4.71 -9.54 -9.31
N ARG A 93 -5.96 -10.00 -9.45
CA ARG A 93 -6.26 -11.36 -9.92
C ARG A 93 -6.05 -11.45 -11.43
N LYS A 94 -5.63 -12.63 -11.88
CA LYS A 94 -5.70 -12.95 -13.31
C LYS A 94 -7.16 -13.01 -13.79
N PRO A 95 -7.46 -12.60 -15.03
CA PRO A 95 -8.79 -12.75 -15.62
C PRO A 95 -9.41 -14.15 -15.44
N SER A 96 -8.65 -15.24 -15.60
CA SER A 96 -9.12 -16.61 -15.39
C SER A 96 -9.45 -16.94 -13.93
N GLN A 97 -8.72 -16.35 -12.98
CA GLN A 97 -9.00 -16.50 -11.55
C GLN A 97 -10.25 -15.73 -11.17
N PHE A 98 -10.39 -14.50 -11.70
CA PHE A 98 -11.55 -13.67 -11.48
C PHE A 98 -12.82 -14.29 -12.07
N LEU A 99 -12.74 -14.88 -13.27
CA LEU A 99 -13.88 -15.60 -13.85
C LEU A 99 -14.37 -16.73 -12.95
N ARG A 100 -13.46 -17.56 -12.43
CA ARG A 100 -13.82 -18.68 -11.52
C ARG A 100 -14.50 -18.19 -10.25
N HIS A 101 -14.00 -17.09 -9.68
CA HIS A 101 -14.63 -16.44 -8.52
C HIS A 101 -16.06 -15.97 -8.85
N LEU A 102 -16.26 -15.31 -10.00
CA LEU A 102 -17.59 -14.89 -10.42
C LEU A 102 -18.53 -16.08 -10.69
N GLN A 103 -18.03 -17.18 -11.26
CA GLN A 103 -18.81 -18.41 -11.47
C GLN A 103 -19.30 -19.01 -10.14
N GLN A 104 -18.44 -19.01 -9.12
CA GLN A 104 -18.76 -19.51 -7.79
C GLN A 104 -19.83 -18.66 -7.09
N LEU A 105 -19.75 -17.33 -7.23
CA LEU A 105 -20.78 -16.42 -6.70
C LEU A 105 -22.09 -16.52 -7.46
N ALA A 106 -22.03 -16.61 -8.79
CA ALA A 106 -23.19 -16.75 -9.67
C ALA A 106 -23.99 -18.03 -9.37
N GLY A 107 -23.30 -19.15 -9.18
CA GLY A 107 -23.92 -20.47 -9.12
C GLY A 107 -24.77 -20.75 -10.37
N ALA A 108 -25.83 -21.57 -10.20
CA ALA A 108 -26.75 -21.90 -11.29
C ALA A 108 -27.79 -20.79 -11.59
N ALA A 109 -27.81 -19.70 -10.81
CA ALA A 109 -28.85 -18.69 -10.93
C ALA A 109 -28.57 -17.61 -12.00
N VAL A 110 -27.31 -17.45 -12.40
CA VAL A 110 -26.89 -16.42 -13.36
C VAL A 110 -26.51 -17.07 -14.70
N PRO A 111 -27.14 -16.68 -15.82
CA PRO A 111 -26.77 -17.19 -17.14
C PRO A 111 -25.31 -16.88 -17.49
N GLU A 112 -24.64 -17.81 -18.17
CA GLU A 112 -23.25 -17.64 -18.60
C GLU A 112 -23.05 -16.41 -19.50
N THR A 113 -24.06 -16.04 -20.29
CA THR A 113 -24.02 -14.83 -21.14
C THR A 113 -23.95 -13.53 -20.32
N LEU A 114 -24.71 -13.45 -19.23
CA LEU A 114 -24.68 -12.31 -18.31
C LEU A 114 -23.34 -12.29 -17.56
N LEU A 115 -22.88 -13.45 -17.09
CA LEU A 115 -21.59 -13.60 -16.43
C LEU A 115 -20.43 -13.16 -17.32
N ARG A 116 -20.43 -13.56 -18.60
CA ARG A 116 -19.46 -13.13 -19.61
C ARG A 116 -19.45 -11.61 -19.77
N SER A 117 -20.62 -10.99 -19.83
CA SER A 117 -20.75 -9.52 -19.94
C SER A 117 -20.14 -8.82 -18.72
N ILE A 118 -20.48 -9.28 -17.52
CA ILE A 118 -19.98 -8.70 -16.26
C ILE A 118 -18.47 -8.85 -16.18
N TRP A 119 -17.96 -10.08 -16.38
CA TRP A 119 -16.53 -10.36 -16.39
C TRP A 119 -15.77 -9.48 -17.39
N SER A 120 -16.23 -9.43 -18.65
CA SER A 120 -15.58 -8.64 -19.71
C SER A 120 -15.59 -7.13 -19.43
N ASN A 121 -16.69 -6.61 -18.85
CA ASN A 121 -16.84 -5.20 -18.49
C ASN A 121 -15.94 -4.77 -17.32
N ARG A 122 -15.43 -5.71 -16.54
CA ARG A 122 -14.49 -5.45 -15.44
C ARG A 122 -13.03 -5.64 -15.84
N LEU A 123 -12.74 -6.11 -17.07
CA LEU A 123 -11.38 -6.18 -17.59
C LEU A 123 -10.88 -4.82 -18.09
N PRO A 124 -9.55 -4.58 -18.09
CA PRO A 124 -8.94 -3.41 -18.72
C PRO A 124 -9.35 -3.23 -20.18
N THR A 125 -9.49 -1.98 -20.62
CA THR A 125 -10.01 -1.63 -21.96
C THR A 125 -9.20 -2.26 -23.10
N ASN A 126 -7.88 -2.31 -22.97
CA ASN A 126 -6.98 -2.93 -23.96
C ASN A 126 -7.25 -4.43 -24.12
N VAL A 127 -7.50 -5.14 -23.00
CA VAL A 127 -7.83 -6.57 -23.03
C VAL A 127 -9.21 -6.77 -23.66
N ARG A 128 -10.20 -5.98 -23.24
CA ARG A 128 -11.58 -6.06 -23.76
C ARG A 128 -11.64 -5.85 -25.28
N ALA A 129 -10.90 -4.89 -25.81
CA ALA A 129 -10.85 -4.61 -27.24
C ALA A 129 -10.36 -5.81 -28.06
N ILE A 130 -9.35 -6.54 -27.55
CA ILE A 130 -8.81 -7.73 -28.22
C ILE A 130 -9.79 -8.89 -28.13
N LEU A 131 -10.42 -9.08 -26.97
CA LEU A 131 -11.39 -10.16 -26.73
C LEU A 131 -12.74 -9.95 -27.45
N ALA A 132 -13.05 -8.73 -27.91
CA ALA A 132 -14.30 -8.43 -28.61
C ALA A 132 -14.52 -9.29 -29.87
N THR A 133 -13.43 -9.81 -30.45
CA THR A 133 -13.48 -10.72 -31.61
C THR A 133 -13.79 -12.18 -31.26
N GLN A 134 -13.82 -12.54 -29.98
CA GLN A 134 -13.96 -13.92 -29.46
C GLN A 134 -15.35 -14.16 -28.86
N ALA A 135 -16.40 -13.63 -29.49
CA ALA A 135 -17.78 -13.69 -28.99
C ALA A 135 -18.30 -15.13 -28.85
N ASP A 136 -17.98 -16.00 -29.82
CA ASP A 136 -18.51 -17.37 -29.91
C ASP A 136 -17.64 -18.43 -29.23
N THR A 137 -16.54 -18.02 -28.62
CA THR A 137 -15.60 -18.94 -27.96
C THR A 137 -16.05 -19.29 -26.54
N ASN A 138 -15.73 -20.49 -26.06
CA ASN A 138 -16.00 -20.87 -24.67
C ASN A 138 -15.36 -19.87 -23.67
N LEU A 139 -16.11 -19.47 -22.64
CA LEU A 139 -15.71 -18.41 -21.71
C LEU A 139 -14.40 -18.73 -20.96
N THR A 140 -14.17 -19.99 -20.61
CA THR A 140 -12.91 -20.41 -19.96
C THR A 140 -11.70 -20.19 -20.87
N LYS A 141 -11.81 -20.56 -22.15
CA LYS A 141 -10.74 -20.33 -23.14
C LYS A 141 -10.48 -18.85 -23.37
N VAL A 142 -11.53 -18.03 -23.39
CA VAL A 142 -11.41 -16.57 -23.49
C VAL A 142 -10.70 -15.99 -22.28
N ALA A 143 -10.91 -16.55 -21.10
CA ALA A 143 -10.20 -16.13 -19.89
C ALA A 143 -8.72 -16.52 -19.90
N ASP A 144 -8.37 -17.69 -20.46
CA ASP A 144 -6.96 -18.07 -20.65
C ASP A 144 -6.25 -17.14 -21.65
N LEU A 145 -6.94 -16.74 -22.73
CA LEU A 145 -6.43 -15.73 -23.66
C LEU A 145 -6.26 -14.37 -22.99
N ALA A 146 -7.22 -13.98 -22.14
CA ALA A 146 -7.15 -12.72 -21.38
C ALA A 146 -5.94 -12.71 -20.44
N ASP A 147 -5.63 -13.83 -19.77
CA ASP A 147 -4.43 -13.98 -18.95
C ASP A 147 -3.15 -13.76 -19.78
N ALA A 148 -3.09 -14.34 -20.98
CA ALA A 148 -1.95 -14.18 -21.88
C ALA A 148 -1.79 -12.72 -22.35
N ILE A 149 -2.88 -12.05 -22.71
CA ILE A 149 -2.88 -10.64 -23.11
C ILE A 149 -2.44 -9.74 -21.94
N MET A 150 -2.92 -9.99 -20.73
CA MET A 150 -2.51 -9.21 -19.56
C MET A 150 -1.04 -9.43 -19.21
N SER A 151 -0.53 -10.65 -19.37
CA SER A 151 0.89 -10.94 -19.16
C SER A 151 1.82 -10.27 -20.16
N THR A 152 1.35 -9.95 -21.37
CA THR A 152 2.15 -9.26 -22.40
C THR A 152 2.06 -7.75 -22.30
N THR A 153 0.91 -7.23 -21.85
CA THR A 153 0.67 -5.78 -21.69
C THR A 153 1.15 -5.23 -20.36
N ASN A 154 1.11 -6.04 -19.30
CA ASN A 154 1.80 -5.82 -18.03
C ASN A 154 2.78 -6.98 -17.83
N PRO A 155 3.97 -6.96 -18.45
CA PRO A 155 5.00 -7.93 -18.11
C PRO A 155 5.22 -7.88 -16.60
N PRO A 156 5.35 -9.03 -15.90
CA PRO A 156 5.85 -9.02 -14.54
C PRO A 156 7.14 -8.22 -14.59
N LEU A 157 7.18 -7.15 -13.81
CA LEU A 157 8.36 -6.33 -13.67
C LEU A 157 9.52 -7.28 -13.37
N GLY A 158 10.34 -7.58 -14.39
CA GLY A 158 11.62 -8.21 -14.19
C GLY A 158 12.45 -7.31 -13.25
N PRO A 159 13.66 -7.73 -12.84
CA PRO A 159 14.52 -6.95 -11.96
C PRO A 159 15.13 -5.71 -12.65
N ALA A 160 14.31 -4.92 -13.34
CA ALA A 160 14.62 -3.66 -13.99
C ALA A 160 13.47 -2.67 -13.76
N VAL A 161 13.02 -2.58 -12.52
CA VAL A 161 12.36 -1.38 -12.02
C VAL A 161 13.35 -0.85 -11.01
N ASN A 162 13.90 0.33 -11.27
CA ASN A 162 14.50 1.11 -10.20
C ASN A 162 13.43 1.20 -9.12
N THR A 163 13.60 0.40 -8.08
CA THR A 163 12.56 0.14 -7.10
C THR A 163 12.14 1.47 -6.51
N LEU A 164 10.89 1.57 -6.03
CA LEU A 164 10.49 2.73 -5.24
C LEU A 164 11.51 2.96 -4.10
N ASP A 165 12.13 1.89 -3.59
CA ASP A 165 13.24 1.94 -2.65
C ASP A 165 14.52 2.56 -3.23
N ASP A 166 14.89 2.30 -4.48
CA ASP A 166 16.03 2.97 -5.15
C ASP A 166 15.75 4.45 -5.39
N ILE A 167 14.51 4.79 -5.77
CA ILE A 167 14.07 6.18 -5.95
C ILE A 167 14.05 6.89 -4.60
N ILE A 168 13.52 6.25 -3.55
CA ILE A 168 13.52 6.78 -2.18
C ILE A 168 14.95 6.95 -1.69
N LYS A 169 15.84 5.97 -1.91
CA LYS A 169 17.25 6.05 -1.53
C LYS A 169 17.94 7.20 -2.24
N ASN A 170 17.70 7.36 -3.55
CA ASN A 170 18.23 8.47 -4.32
C ASN A 170 17.69 9.82 -3.82
N LEU A 171 16.40 9.93 -3.51
CA LEU A 171 15.82 11.14 -2.90
C LEU A 171 16.38 11.41 -1.49
N VAL A 172 16.59 10.38 -0.67
CA VAL A 172 17.19 10.52 0.66
C VAL A 172 18.61 11.04 0.56
N ASP A 173 19.39 10.53 -0.40
CA ASP A 173 20.75 10.98 -0.67
C ASP A 173 20.77 12.42 -1.19
N GLN A 174 19.87 12.79 -2.11
CA GLN A 174 19.72 14.17 -2.59
C GLN A 174 19.32 15.13 -1.46
N VAL A 175 18.40 14.72 -0.57
CA VAL A 175 17.99 15.53 0.59
C VAL A 175 19.13 15.66 1.60
N ALA A 176 19.95 14.61 1.80
CA ALA A 176 21.13 14.67 2.65
C ALA A 176 22.19 15.64 2.09
N GLN A 177 22.39 15.65 0.77
CA GLN A 177 23.29 16.55 0.07
C GLN A 177 22.80 18.01 0.12
N LEU A 178 21.52 18.27 -0.12
CA LEU A 178 20.93 19.60 0.04
C LEU A 178 21.05 20.11 1.50
N LYS A 179 20.85 19.23 2.49
CA LYS A 179 21.06 19.59 3.91
C LYS A 179 22.51 19.94 4.22
N SER A 180 23.49 19.28 3.61
CA SER A 180 24.91 19.59 3.85
C SER A 180 25.32 20.89 3.18
N GLU A 181 24.82 21.20 1.98
CA GLU A 181 25.02 22.49 1.31
C GLU A 181 24.41 23.66 2.09
N LEU A 182 23.20 23.47 2.64
CA LEU A 182 22.56 24.47 3.50
C LEU A 182 23.31 24.70 4.82
N ARG A 183 23.97 23.66 5.38
CA ARG A 183 24.83 23.78 6.57
C ARG A 183 26.20 24.37 6.24
N GLY A 184 26.70 24.14 5.03
CA GLY A 184 27.99 24.64 4.55
C GLY A 184 27.95 26.06 3.99
N ARG A 185 26.75 26.64 3.79
CA ARG A 185 26.62 28.03 3.34
C ARG A 185 27.22 28.95 4.41
N PRO A 186 28.37 29.62 4.14
CA PRO A 186 28.90 30.58 5.08
C PRO A 186 27.92 31.74 5.10
N THR A 187 27.20 31.91 6.21
CA THR A 187 26.61 33.21 6.49
C THR A 187 27.79 34.16 6.61
N ASN A 188 27.98 34.99 5.58
CA ASN A 188 28.96 36.07 5.58
C ASN A 188 28.51 37.10 6.62
N ARG A 189 28.60 36.72 7.89
CA ARG A 189 28.30 37.55 9.04
C ARG A 189 29.64 38.01 9.54
N GLU A 190 30.06 39.15 9.02
CA GLU A 190 31.23 39.92 9.44
C GLU A 190 31.28 39.97 10.98
N LYS A 191 32.02 39.04 11.58
CA LYS A 191 32.32 39.08 13.01
C LYS A 191 33.50 40.01 13.19
N GLY A 192 33.22 41.13 13.83
CA GLY A 192 34.15 42.19 14.16
C GLY A 192 35.47 41.66 14.71
N LYS A 193 36.56 42.18 14.12
CA LYS A 193 37.93 42.01 14.57
C LYS A 193 38.08 42.53 16.01
N THR A 194 38.12 41.63 16.98
CA THR A 194 38.70 41.89 18.29
C THR A 194 40.22 41.87 18.17
N ARG A 195 40.77 43.10 18.24
CA ARG A 195 42.12 43.50 18.67
C ARG A 195 43.08 42.37 19.08
N THR A 196 44.06 42.11 18.23
CA THR A 196 45.40 41.70 18.66
C THR A 196 46.33 42.92 18.57
N ARG A 197 46.83 43.32 19.75
CA ARG A 197 47.90 44.31 19.89
C ARG A 197 49.18 43.72 19.33
N SER A 198 49.71 44.33 18.27
CA SER A 198 51.11 44.15 17.87
C SER A 198 51.80 45.50 17.90
N SER A 199 52.76 45.57 18.81
CA SER A 199 53.69 46.66 19.00
C SER A 199 54.58 46.86 17.76
N SER A 200 55.04 48.10 17.60
CA SER A 200 56.08 48.59 16.67
C SER A 200 55.69 48.83 15.21
N ARG A 201 55.40 50.09 14.90
CA ARG A 201 56.16 50.85 13.89
C ARG A 201 55.86 52.34 14.05
N ASN A 202 56.91 53.04 14.45
CA ASN A 202 57.02 54.48 14.61
C ASN A 202 56.62 55.16 13.28
N LYS A 203 55.45 55.81 13.23
CA LYS A 203 55.08 56.75 12.16
C LYS A 203 54.77 58.07 12.84
N THR A 204 55.76 58.95 12.82
CA THR A 204 55.62 60.38 13.11
C THR A 204 54.63 60.96 12.12
N TYR A 205 53.37 61.11 12.53
CA TYR A 205 52.40 61.86 11.75
C TYR A 205 52.71 63.34 11.94
N ASP A 206 53.27 63.97 10.90
CA ASP A 206 53.59 65.41 10.90
C ASP A 206 52.36 66.28 11.23
N THR A 207 51.16 65.77 10.98
CA THR A 207 49.92 66.54 11.06
C THR A 207 48.78 65.70 11.68
N CYS A 208 48.08 66.24 12.68
CA CYS A 208 46.95 65.56 13.32
C CYS A 208 45.70 65.55 12.42
N TRP A 209 44.74 64.67 12.70
CA TRP A 209 43.52 64.53 11.90
C TRP A 209 42.77 65.85 11.67
N TYR A 210 42.74 66.75 12.66
CA TYR A 210 42.10 68.04 12.52
C TYR A 210 42.80 68.93 11.48
N HIS A 211 44.13 69.00 11.50
CA HIS A 211 44.91 69.74 10.51
C HIS A 211 44.94 69.05 9.13
N TYR A 212 44.77 67.72 9.06
CA TYR A 212 44.59 67.01 7.79
C TYR A 212 43.24 67.37 7.13
N LYS A 213 42.18 67.46 7.94
CA LYS A 213 40.81 67.67 7.43
C LYS A 213 40.47 69.14 7.21
N PHE A 214 40.97 70.04 8.05
CA PHE A 214 40.59 71.46 8.06
C PHE A 214 41.75 72.40 7.70
N GLY A 215 42.94 71.87 7.42
CA GLY A 215 44.12 72.68 7.12
C GLY A 215 44.46 73.62 8.26
N ASP A 216 44.92 74.83 7.94
CA ASP A 216 45.33 75.83 8.91
C ASP A 216 44.15 76.50 9.66
N ASN A 217 42.90 76.21 9.24
CA ASN A 217 41.68 76.65 9.92
C ASN A 217 41.24 75.69 11.05
N ALA A 218 42.06 74.68 11.39
CA ALA A 218 41.73 73.70 12.41
C ALA A 218 41.74 74.31 13.82
N ARG A 219 40.58 74.43 14.46
CA ARG A 219 40.43 75.02 15.81
C ARG A 219 40.91 74.15 16.98
N LYS A 220 41.40 72.94 16.71
CA LYS A 220 41.85 71.98 17.74
C LYS A 220 43.07 71.22 17.23
N CYS A 221 44.13 71.18 18.04
CA CYS A 221 45.32 70.38 17.78
C CYS A 221 45.45 69.25 18.83
N ARG A 222 45.96 68.08 18.42
CA ARG A 222 46.32 66.98 19.32
C ARG A 222 47.76 66.53 19.06
N PRO A 223 48.63 66.48 20.08
CA PRO A 223 49.99 65.96 19.96
C PRO A 223 50.03 64.42 19.70
N PRO A 224 51.09 63.90 19.06
CA PRO A 224 52.19 64.64 18.44
C PRO A 224 51.75 65.22 17.08
N CYS A 225 51.86 66.53 16.91
CA CYS A 225 51.54 67.23 15.67
C CYS A 225 52.46 68.44 15.55
N ASN A 226 53.17 68.56 14.43
CA ASN A 226 54.17 69.61 14.25
C ASN A 226 53.53 70.98 13.95
N LYS A 227 52.23 71.00 13.62
CA LYS A 227 51.42 72.24 13.47
C LYS A 227 50.84 72.77 14.79
N ALA A 228 51.23 72.23 15.94
CA ALA A 228 50.71 72.66 17.25
C ALA A 228 51.13 74.09 17.67
N ASN A 229 52.11 74.71 17.01
CA ASN A 229 52.70 75.98 17.44
C ASN A 229 52.14 77.24 16.76
N ASN A 230 51.06 77.15 15.96
CA ASN A 230 50.55 78.30 15.18
C ASN A 230 49.12 78.77 15.54
N GLN A 231 48.58 78.41 16.71
CA GLN A 231 47.30 78.96 17.15
C GLN A 231 47.29 79.22 18.66
N GLY A 232 47.67 80.45 19.04
CA GLY A 232 47.41 81.00 20.37
C GLY A 232 48.40 82.08 20.80
N ASN A 233 48.25 83.30 20.27
CA ASN A 233 48.00 84.51 21.07
C ASN A 233 47.96 85.76 20.17
N GLU A 234 46.85 86.50 20.29
CA GLU A 234 46.50 87.82 19.71
C GLU A 234 46.13 87.87 18.22
#